data_AF-A0A7W4E1C9-F1
#
_entry.id   AF-A0A7W4E1C9-F1
#
_cell.length_a   1.000
_cell.length_b   1.000
_cell.length_c   1.000
_cell.angle_alpha   90.00
_cell.angle_beta   90.00
_cell.angle_gamma   90.00
#
_symmetry.space_group_name_H-M   'P 1'
#
loop_
_entity.id
_entity.type
_entity.pdbx_description
1 polymer ?
#
loop_
_entity_poly.entity_id
_entity_poly.type
_entity_poly.pdbx_seq_one_letter_code
_entity_poly.pdbx_strand_id
1 'polypeptide(L)'
;MKKRIIYFIIIIFCLPNVFVLYKTFDMLNHLDSLEKKTGWVKGVHYYRSKRAKNLDIYLASEQEVKQMIEPSTEGKADIHVWIRKYSFIDLPEIKFRDKITYYEIEDNFVQMTNFSDKRHIIGVSTEKNPAGGYYLFADIMKFYLTTSYIIIFFLYMYLFCFHDKIFKTEKYILPMLIPLLFYLIIILII
;
A
#
# COMPACT_ATOMS: atom_id res chain seq x y z
N MET A 1 -34.50 -15.23 -10.80
CA MET A 1 -33.46 -15.17 -9.73
C MET A 1 -32.06 -15.52 -10.23
N LYS A 2 -31.85 -16.59 -11.00
CA LYS A 2 -30.52 -17.06 -11.46
C LYS A 2 -29.60 -15.99 -12.08
N LYS A 3 -30.11 -15.15 -12.98
CA LYS A 3 -29.33 -14.04 -13.58
C LYS A 3 -28.91 -12.96 -12.56
N ARG A 4 -29.76 -12.69 -11.56
CA ARG A 4 -29.49 -11.66 -10.52
C ARG A 4 -28.32 -12.03 -9.61
N ILE A 5 -28.11 -13.33 -9.37
CA ILE A 5 -26.98 -13.83 -8.56
C ILE A 5 -25.65 -13.59 -9.29
N ILE A 6 -25.61 -13.82 -10.61
CA ILE A 6 -24.41 -13.56 -11.42
C ILE A 6 -24.07 -12.06 -11.40
N TYR A 7 -25.07 -11.19 -11.57
CA TYR A 7 -24.85 -9.75 -11.44
C TYR A 7 -24.34 -9.35 -10.06
N PHE A 8 -24.89 -9.95 -8.99
CA PHE A 8 -24.43 -9.70 -7.62
C PHE A 8 -22.95 -10.11 -7.42
N ILE A 9 -22.55 -11.29 -7.90
CA ILE A 9 -21.16 -11.76 -7.85
C ILE A 9 -20.23 -10.81 -8.62
N ILE A 10 -20.64 -10.37 -9.81
CA ILE A 10 -19.87 -9.41 -10.63
C ILE A 10 -19.73 -8.06 -9.92
N ILE A 11 -20.82 -7.54 -9.34
CA ILE A 11 -20.80 -6.26 -8.63
C ILE A 11 -19.83 -6.33 -7.45
N ILE A 12 -19.89 -7.37 -6.63
CA ILE A 12 -18.99 -7.53 -5.48
C ILE A 12 -17.55 -7.74 -5.93
N PHE A 13 -17.32 -8.29 -7.13
CA PHE A 13 -15.99 -8.46 -7.69
C PHE A 13 -15.42 -7.13 -8.22
N CYS A 14 -16.22 -6.34 -8.93
CA CYS A 14 -15.75 -5.13 -9.58
C CYS A 14 -15.71 -3.92 -8.63
N LEU A 15 -16.71 -3.78 -7.75
CA LEU A 15 -16.88 -2.62 -6.87
C LEU A 15 -15.63 -2.31 -6.02
N PRO A 16 -14.94 -3.30 -5.43
CA PRO A 16 -13.62 -3.13 -4.84
C PRO A 16 -12.57 -2.39 -5.65
N ASN A 17 -12.41 -2.80 -6.91
CA ASN A 17 -11.38 -2.27 -7.79
C ASN A 17 -11.71 -0.81 -8.10
N VAL A 18 -12.99 -0.53 -8.37
CA VAL A 18 -13.49 0.83 -8.58
C VAL A 18 -13.30 1.69 -7.33
N PHE A 19 -13.57 1.15 -6.14
CA PHE A 19 -13.38 1.86 -4.87
C PHE A 19 -11.91 2.20 -4.62
N VAL A 20 -10.99 1.24 -4.83
CA VAL A 20 -9.54 1.48 -4.71
C VAL A 20 -9.10 2.57 -5.68
N LEU A 21 -9.48 2.47 -6.96
CA LEU A 21 -9.15 3.48 -7.97
C LEU A 21 -9.70 4.86 -7.59
N TYR A 22 -10.97 4.93 -7.18
CA TYR A 22 -11.60 6.17 -6.72
C TYR A 22 -10.80 6.80 -5.59
N LYS A 23 -10.49 6.03 -4.54
CA LYS A 23 -9.71 6.51 -3.40
C LYS A 23 -8.30 6.95 -3.77
N THR A 24 -7.65 6.24 -4.70
CA THR A 24 -6.33 6.63 -5.21
C THR A 24 -6.37 7.97 -5.93
N PHE A 25 -7.33 8.16 -6.85
CA PHE A 25 -7.46 9.44 -7.57
C PHE A 25 -7.87 10.57 -6.64
N ASP A 26 -8.79 10.32 -5.72
CA ASP A 26 -9.22 11.29 -4.72
C ASP A 26 -8.03 11.77 -3.86
N MET A 27 -7.22 10.84 -3.33
CA MET A 27 -6.02 11.18 -2.56
C MET A 27 -4.97 11.92 -3.38
N LEU A 28 -4.77 11.55 -4.66
CA LEU A 28 -3.85 12.26 -5.55
C LEU A 28 -4.30 13.71 -5.81
N ASN A 29 -5.60 13.92 -6.03
CA ASN A 29 -6.14 15.26 -6.27
C ASN A 29 -6.07 16.14 -5.02
N HIS A 30 -6.05 15.54 -3.82
CA HIS A 30 -5.92 16.23 -2.55
C HIS A 30 -4.50 16.20 -1.98
N LEU A 31 -3.50 15.77 -2.74
CA LEU A 31 -2.12 15.63 -2.24
C LEU A 31 -1.55 16.97 -1.75
N ASP A 32 -1.89 18.07 -2.44
CA ASP A 32 -1.43 19.42 -2.06
C ASP A 32 -2.02 19.90 -0.72
N SER A 33 -3.09 19.25 -0.24
CA SER A 33 -3.65 19.51 1.09
C SER A 33 -2.92 18.78 2.21
N LEU A 34 -2.12 17.75 1.88
CA LEU A 34 -1.30 17.04 2.85
C LEU A 34 -0.06 17.85 3.21
N GLU A 35 0.34 17.76 4.47
CA GLU A 35 1.61 18.34 4.91
C GLU A 35 2.77 17.58 4.25
N LYS A 36 3.48 18.27 3.35
CA LYS A 36 4.71 17.76 2.76
C LYS A 36 5.85 17.88 3.78
N LYS A 37 6.34 16.75 4.26
CA LYS A 37 7.44 16.69 5.22
C LYS A 37 8.78 16.61 4.52
N THR A 38 9.80 17.16 5.17
CA THR A 38 11.17 17.16 4.67
C THR A 38 12.15 16.76 5.76
N GLY A 39 13.19 16.01 5.42
CA GLY A 39 14.22 15.61 6.37
C GLY A 39 15.57 15.37 5.70
N TRP A 40 16.65 15.51 6.47
CA TRP A 40 18.00 15.20 6.01
C TRP A 40 18.39 13.79 6.43
N VAL A 41 18.94 13.04 5.49
CA VAL A 41 19.28 11.63 5.70
C VAL A 41 20.62 11.50 6.40
N LYS A 42 20.61 11.00 7.65
CA LYS A 42 21.84 10.63 8.38
C LYS A 42 22.31 9.21 8.11
N GLY A 43 21.42 8.33 7.65
CA GLY A 43 21.77 6.93 7.37
C GLY A 43 20.71 6.26 6.53
N VAL A 44 21.14 5.25 5.76
CA VAL A 44 20.26 4.46 4.89
C VAL A 44 20.67 3.01 4.95
N HIS A 45 19.70 2.12 5.07
CA HIS A 45 19.94 0.68 5.04
C HIS A 45 19.01 0.00 4.03
N TYR A 46 19.60 -0.48 2.92
CA TYR A 46 18.90 -1.32 1.94
C TYR A 46 19.16 -2.79 2.25
N TYR A 47 18.09 -3.57 2.37
CA TYR A 47 18.21 -5.02 2.55
C TYR A 47 17.09 -5.76 1.85
N ARG A 48 17.33 -7.03 1.54
CA ARG A 48 16.35 -7.91 0.89
C ARG A 48 15.93 -9.01 1.85
N SER A 49 14.64 -9.15 2.06
CA SER A 49 14.05 -10.34 2.66
C SER A 49 13.62 -11.34 1.57
N LYS A 50 13.17 -12.53 1.97
CA LYS A 50 12.68 -13.55 1.02
C LYS A 50 11.55 -13.04 0.12
N ARG A 51 10.75 -12.08 0.60
CA ARG A 51 9.53 -11.59 -0.07
C ARG A 51 9.55 -10.10 -0.42
N ALA A 52 10.52 -9.32 0.07
CA ALA A 52 10.54 -7.87 -0.10
C ALA A 52 11.96 -7.30 -0.24
N LYS A 53 12.07 -6.17 -0.91
CA LYS A 53 13.16 -5.21 -0.82
C LYS A 53 12.74 -4.16 0.22
N ASN A 54 13.60 -3.87 1.17
CA ASN A 54 13.32 -2.92 2.25
C ASN A 54 14.36 -1.80 2.25
N LEU A 55 13.91 -0.65 2.71
CA LEU A 55 14.68 0.58 2.83
C LEU A 55 14.33 1.22 4.16
N ASP A 56 15.31 1.23 5.05
CA ASP A 56 15.25 1.97 6.30
C ASP A 56 15.99 3.30 6.13
N ILE A 57 15.33 4.40 6.47
CA ILE A 57 15.88 5.75 6.36
C ILE A 57 15.88 6.37 7.75
N TYR A 58 17.03 6.94 8.09
CA TYR A 58 17.28 7.60 9.37
C TYR A 58 17.46 9.08 9.10
N LEU A 59 16.71 9.90 9.82
CA LEU A 59 16.63 11.34 9.64
C LEU A 59 17.31 12.09 10.80
N ALA A 60 17.77 13.28 10.47
CA ALA A 60 18.38 14.23 11.40
C ALA A 60 18.17 15.66 10.91
N SER A 61 18.57 16.61 11.75
CA SER A 61 18.64 18.02 11.36
C SER A 61 19.75 18.24 10.32
N GLU A 62 19.62 19.30 9.51
CA GLU A 62 20.66 19.67 8.55
C GLU A 62 22.02 19.92 9.20
N GLN A 63 22.01 20.55 10.37
CA GLN A 63 23.23 20.92 11.12
C GLN A 63 23.98 19.69 11.60
N GLU A 64 23.26 18.69 12.12
CA GLU A 64 23.82 17.42 12.57
C GLU A 64 24.43 16.64 11.39
N VAL A 65 23.69 16.51 10.29
CA VAL A 65 24.14 15.78 9.09
C VAL A 65 25.38 16.43 8.44
N LYS A 66 25.49 17.76 8.51
CA LYS A 66 26.68 18.51 8.05
C LYS A 66 27.93 18.24 8.91
N GLN A 67 27.76 17.97 10.20
CA GLN A 67 28.86 17.68 11.13
C GLN A 67 29.28 16.21 11.10
N MET A 68 28.42 15.30 10.62
CA MET A 68 28.71 13.88 10.51
C MET A 68 29.74 13.58 9.42
N ILE A 69 30.76 12.80 9.77
CA ILE A 69 31.77 12.31 8.81
C ILE A 69 31.25 11.09 8.04
N GLU A 70 30.53 10.20 8.73
CA GLU A 70 30.01 8.93 8.21
C GLU A 70 28.51 8.78 8.47
N PRO A 71 27.80 7.96 7.67
CA PRO A 71 26.39 7.68 7.90
C PRO A 71 26.18 6.89 9.20
N SER A 72 25.10 7.22 9.93
CA SER A 72 24.69 6.50 11.13
C SER A 72 23.31 5.87 10.97
N THR A 73 23.22 4.58 11.23
CA THR A 73 21.96 3.79 11.30
C THR A 73 21.63 3.40 12.74
N GLU A 74 22.17 4.12 13.72
CA GLU A 74 21.89 3.85 15.14
C GLU A 74 20.44 4.22 15.49
N GLY A 75 19.76 3.31 16.21
CA GLY A 75 18.40 3.48 16.67
C GLY A 75 17.34 2.86 15.75
N LYS A 76 16.09 3.31 15.91
CA LYS A 76 14.96 2.90 15.07
C LYS A 76 14.92 3.76 13.81
N ALA A 77 14.62 3.15 12.67
CA ALA A 77 14.41 3.87 11.43
C ALA A 77 13.20 4.81 11.55
N ASP A 78 13.37 6.05 11.08
CA ASP A 78 12.31 7.06 11.07
C ASP A 78 11.31 6.76 9.95
N ILE A 79 11.80 6.28 8.80
CA ILE A 79 10.99 5.87 7.67
C ILE A 79 11.37 4.45 7.27
N HIS A 80 10.35 3.60 7.13
CA HIS A 80 10.50 2.24 6.61
C HIS A 80 9.68 2.11 5.33
N VAL A 81 10.38 1.99 4.19
CA VAL A 81 9.77 1.70 2.90
C VAL A 81 10.03 0.25 2.55
N TRP A 82 8.98 -0.50 2.26
CA TRP A 82 9.12 -1.88 1.82
C TRP A 82 8.35 -2.10 0.52
N ILE A 83 8.98 -2.78 -0.41
CA ILE A 83 8.44 -3.11 -1.72
C ILE A 83 8.57 -4.61 -1.91
N ARG A 84 7.50 -5.29 -2.34
CA ARG A 84 7.58 -6.73 -2.60
C ARG A 84 8.54 -7.04 -3.73
N LYS A 85 9.13 -8.23 -3.69
CA LYS A 85 10.15 -8.69 -4.64
C LYS A 85 9.72 -8.57 -6.11
N TYR A 86 8.44 -8.76 -6.39
CA TYR A 86 7.85 -8.73 -7.73
C TYR A 86 7.05 -7.45 -8.04
N SER A 87 7.37 -6.34 -7.37
CA SER A 87 6.75 -5.06 -7.69
C SER A 87 7.27 -4.50 -9.02
N PHE A 88 6.41 -3.76 -9.72
CA PHE A 88 6.75 -2.97 -10.91
C PHE A 88 7.46 -1.65 -10.56
N ILE A 89 7.64 -1.38 -9.26
CA ILE A 89 8.26 -0.18 -8.73
C ILE A 89 9.55 -0.59 -8.02
N ASP A 90 10.60 0.20 -8.18
CA ASP A 90 11.84 0.04 -7.42
C ASP A 90 11.88 0.95 -6.19
N LEU A 91 12.74 0.61 -5.24
CA LEU A 91 12.97 1.46 -4.08
C LEU A 91 13.58 2.80 -4.55
N PRO A 92 13.22 3.92 -3.91
CA PRO A 92 13.82 5.20 -4.24
C PRO A 92 15.32 5.13 -3.92
N GLU A 93 16.15 5.71 -4.79
CA GLU A 93 17.58 5.82 -4.56
C GLU A 93 17.87 7.03 -3.67
N ILE A 94 18.15 6.74 -2.41
CA ILE A 94 18.44 7.70 -1.34
C ILE A 94 19.85 7.44 -0.81
N LYS A 95 20.64 8.51 -0.66
CA LYS A 95 22.01 8.47 -0.13
C LYS A 95 22.12 9.31 1.15
N PHE A 96 23.20 9.07 1.88
CA PHE A 96 23.59 9.90 3.02
C PHE A 96 23.70 11.37 2.59
N ARG A 97 23.20 12.27 3.44
CA ARG A 97 23.08 13.72 3.21
C ARG A 97 22.13 14.14 2.09
N ASP A 98 21.37 13.23 1.50
CA ASP A 98 20.26 13.68 0.66
C ASP A 98 19.18 14.32 1.53
N LYS A 99 18.58 15.40 1.00
CA LYS A 99 17.34 15.95 1.53
C LYS A 99 16.19 15.21 0.86
N ILE A 100 15.34 14.60 1.67
CA ILE A 100 14.18 13.86 1.21
C ILE A 100 12.89 14.62 1.49
N THR A 101 11.87 14.33 0.70
CA THR A 101 10.51 14.77 0.91
C THR A 101 9.56 13.57 0.88
N TYR A 102 8.51 13.61 1.69
CA TYR A 102 7.52 12.54 1.80
C TYR A 102 6.20 13.08 2.35
N TYR A 103 5.13 12.30 2.21
CA TYR A 103 3.82 12.60 2.81
C TYR A 103 3.44 11.51 3.80
N GLU A 104 2.72 11.88 4.85
CA GLU A 104 2.07 10.95 5.77
C GLU A 104 0.57 10.94 5.47
N ILE A 105 0.03 9.77 5.13
CA ILE A 105 -1.41 9.59 4.93
C ILE A 105 -2.06 9.12 6.23
N GLU A 106 -3.10 9.85 6.62
CA GLU A 106 -4.08 9.44 7.64
C GLU A 106 -5.46 9.29 6.95
N ASP A 107 -5.93 8.05 6.77
CA ASP A 107 -7.29 7.78 6.28
C ASP A 107 -7.99 6.84 7.25
N ASN A 108 -9.12 7.30 7.82
CA ASN A 108 -9.94 6.56 8.78
C ASN A 108 -10.35 5.17 8.27
N PHE A 109 -10.59 5.03 6.95
CA PHE A 109 -10.94 3.74 6.36
C PHE A 109 -9.83 2.70 6.56
N VAL A 110 -8.58 3.13 6.42
CA VAL A 110 -7.42 2.25 6.56
C VAL A 110 -7.00 2.11 8.03
N GLN A 111 -7.14 3.16 8.83
CA GLN A 111 -6.87 3.09 10.28
C GLN A 111 -7.81 2.11 11.00
N MET A 112 -9.08 2.03 10.60
CA MET A 112 -10.04 1.06 11.16
C MET A 112 -9.69 -0.40 10.85
N THR A 113 -8.81 -0.65 9.88
CA THR A 113 -8.60 -1.97 9.28
C THR A 113 -7.14 -2.43 9.32
N ASN A 114 -6.19 -1.54 9.67
CA ASN A 114 -4.81 -1.88 9.94
C ASN A 114 -4.59 -2.16 11.43
N PHE A 115 -3.97 -3.30 11.74
CA PHE A 115 -3.54 -3.67 13.10
C PHE A 115 -2.25 -2.94 13.55
N SER A 116 -1.90 -1.82 12.92
CA SER A 116 -0.63 -1.11 13.13
C SER A 116 -0.86 0.39 13.12
N ASP A 117 -0.58 1.06 14.25
CA ASP A 117 -0.66 2.52 14.47
C ASP A 117 0.32 3.35 13.63
N LYS A 118 0.98 2.74 12.65
CA LYS A 118 1.98 3.41 11.82
C LYS A 118 1.29 4.16 10.69
N ARG A 119 1.40 5.49 10.73
CA ARG A 119 1.12 6.38 9.60
C ARG A 119 1.80 5.86 8.35
N HIS A 120 1.06 5.85 7.24
CA HIS A 120 1.60 5.35 5.99
C HIS A 120 2.37 6.45 5.29
N ILE A 121 3.64 6.17 4.98
CA ILE A 121 4.52 7.12 4.31
C ILE A 121 4.50 6.82 2.82
N ILE A 122 4.27 7.85 2.01
CA ILE A 122 4.23 7.74 0.54
C ILE A 122 5.14 8.78 -0.12
N GLY A 123 5.49 8.52 -1.38
CA GLY A 123 6.13 9.53 -2.24
C GLY A 123 7.53 9.92 -1.78
N VAL A 124 8.21 9.03 -1.06
CA VAL A 124 9.57 9.27 -0.57
C VAL A 124 10.48 9.52 -1.77
N SER A 125 11.05 10.72 -1.83
CA SER A 125 11.88 11.15 -2.94
C SER A 125 12.96 12.11 -2.48
N THR A 126 14.04 12.21 -3.25
CA THR A 126 15.12 13.18 -3.02
C THR A 126 14.89 14.41 -3.92
N GLU A 127 15.51 15.55 -3.59
CA GLU A 127 15.48 16.72 -4.48
C GLU A 127 16.08 16.42 -5.87
N LYS A 128 17.06 15.51 -5.94
CA LYS A 128 17.71 15.11 -7.20
C LYS A 128 16.83 14.17 -8.04
N ASN A 129 16.05 13.32 -7.38
CA ASN A 129 15.17 12.33 -8.00
C ASN A 129 13.75 12.49 -7.42
N PRO A 130 12.99 13.51 -7.87
CA PRO A 130 11.63 13.71 -7.39
C PRO A 130 10.73 12.53 -7.79
N ALA A 131 9.78 12.17 -6.93
CA ALA A 131 8.82 11.12 -7.25
C ALA A 131 7.95 11.56 -8.43
N GLY A 132 7.99 10.79 -9.52
CA GLY A 132 7.08 10.99 -10.64
C GLY A 132 5.63 10.67 -10.24
N GLY A 133 4.65 11.26 -10.94
CA GLY A 133 3.23 11.04 -10.65
C GLY A 133 2.80 9.57 -10.68
N TYR A 134 3.43 8.75 -11.54
CA TYR A 134 3.20 7.30 -11.56
C TYR A 134 3.64 6.59 -10.27
N TYR A 135 4.79 6.97 -9.72
CA TYR A 135 5.30 6.38 -8.48
C TYR A 135 4.34 6.67 -7.32
N LEU A 136 3.94 7.94 -7.22
CA LEU A 136 3.02 8.40 -6.20
C LEU A 136 1.64 7.73 -6.32
N PHE A 137 1.11 7.62 -7.54
CA PHE A 137 -0.13 6.88 -7.81
C PHE A 137 -0.04 5.44 -7.33
N ALA A 138 1.05 4.75 -7.66
CA ALA A 138 1.17 3.33 -7.36
C ALA A 138 1.43 3.06 -5.87
N ASP A 139 2.13 3.95 -5.16
CA ASP A 139 2.25 3.93 -3.68
C ASP A 139 0.87 4.09 -3.00
N ILE A 140 0.11 5.11 -3.40
CA ILE A 140 -1.25 5.36 -2.87
C ILE A 140 -2.19 4.19 -3.19
N MET A 141 -2.13 3.68 -4.42
CA MET A 141 -2.95 2.54 -4.82
C MET A 141 -2.63 1.31 -3.97
N LYS A 142 -1.33 1.01 -3.75
CA LYS A 142 -0.91 -0.10 -2.91
C LYS A 142 -1.45 0.01 -1.48
N PHE A 143 -1.46 1.21 -0.91
CA PHE A 143 -2.02 1.50 0.40
C PHE A 143 -3.50 1.09 0.49
N TYR A 144 -4.36 1.56 -0.43
CA TYR A 144 -5.79 1.23 -0.42
C TYR A 144 -6.09 -0.20 -0.84
N LEU A 145 -5.29 -0.75 -1.76
CA LEU A 145 -5.50 -2.09 -2.31
C LEU A 145 -5.31 -3.16 -1.23
N THR A 146 -4.21 -3.08 -0.47
CA THR A 146 -3.89 -4.05 0.59
C THR A 146 -5.05 -4.17 1.58
N THR A 147 -5.52 -3.04 2.09
CA THR A 147 -6.64 -2.98 3.03
C THR A 147 -7.93 -3.51 2.43
N SER A 148 -8.32 -2.97 1.27
CA SER A 148 -9.61 -3.30 0.67
C SER A 148 -9.70 -4.79 0.37
N TYR A 149 -8.63 -5.39 -0.20
CA TYR A 149 -8.66 -6.75 -0.70
C TYR A 149 -8.71 -7.77 0.44
N ILE A 150 -8.14 -7.46 1.60
CA ILE A 150 -8.29 -8.29 2.81
C ILE A 150 -9.76 -8.34 3.23
N ILE A 151 -10.43 -7.19 3.34
CA ILE A 151 -11.85 -7.11 3.73
C ILE A 151 -12.72 -7.91 2.76
N ILE A 152 -12.47 -7.75 1.46
CA ILE A 152 -13.24 -8.41 0.41
C ILE A 152 -12.99 -9.91 0.40
N PHE A 153 -11.75 -10.35 0.64
CA PHE A 153 -11.44 -11.76 0.76
C PHE A 153 -12.27 -12.41 1.88
N PHE A 154 -12.36 -11.77 3.05
CA PHE A 154 -13.22 -12.27 4.14
C PHE A 154 -14.72 -12.23 3.77
N LEU A 155 -15.17 -11.20 3.06
CA LEU A 155 -16.55 -11.14 2.55
C LEU A 155 -16.83 -12.30 1.58
N TYR A 156 -15.91 -12.62 0.67
CA TYR A 156 -16.05 -13.76 -0.24
C TYR A 156 -16.01 -15.10 0.48
N MET A 157 -15.13 -15.26 1.48
CA MET A 157 -15.15 -16.47 2.33
C MET A 157 -16.51 -16.62 3.01
N TYR A 158 -17.06 -15.55 3.58
CA TYR A 158 -18.38 -15.57 4.20
C TYR A 158 -19.46 -15.96 3.19
N LEU A 159 -19.51 -15.31 2.02
CA LEU A 159 -20.46 -15.64 0.96
C LEU A 159 -20.34 -17.09 0.50
N PHE A 160 -19.13 -17.62 0.40
CA PHE A 160 -18.87 -19.00 0.03
C PHE A 160 -19.35 -19.99 1.10
N CYS A 161 -19.01 -19.77 2.38
CA CYS A 161 -19.44 -20.63 3.50
C CYS A 161 -20.96 -20.68 3.66
N PHE A 162 -21.66 -19.57 3.36
CA PHE A 162 -23.11 -19.47 3.52
C PHE A 162 -23.87 -19.50 2.19
N HIS A 163 -23.22 -19.88 1.08
CA HIS A 163 -23.81 -19.79 -0.25
C HIS A 163 -25.10 -20.62 -0.38
N ASP A 164 -25.18 -21.81 0.20
CA ASP A 164 -26.39 -22.64 0.18
C ASP A 164 -27.55 -22.00 0.94
N LYS A 165 -27.27 -21.33 2.06
CA LYS A 165 -28.31 -20.63 2.83
C LYS A 165 -28.80 -19.38 2.10
N ILE A 166 -27.91 -18.66 1.43
CA ILE A 166 -28.21 -17.40 0.74
C ILE A 166 -28.89 -17.66 -0.61
N PHE A 167 -28.36 -18.58 -1.40
CA PHE A 167 -28.76 -18.80 -2.78
C PHE A 167 -29.63 -20.04 -3.00
N LYS A 168 -29.69 -20.95 -2.01
CA LYS A 168 -30.51 -22.17 -2.04
C LYS A 168 -30.21 -23.07 -3.25
N THR A 169 -28.94 -23.13 -3.69
CA THR A 169 -28.52 -23.95 -4.84
C THR A 169 -27.00 -24.12 -4.93
N GLU A 170 -26.56 -25.35 -5.21
CA GLU A 170 -25.15 -25.74 -5.34
C GLU A 170 -24.50 -25.28 -6.67
N LYS A 171 -25.31 -24.93 -7.68
CA LYS A 171 -24.84 -24.53 -9.03
C LYS A 171 -23.92 -23.31 -9.08
N TYR A 172 -23.71 -22.59 -7.98
CA TYR A 172 -22.92 -21.35 -7.94
C TYR A 172 -21.60 -21.45 -7.17
N ILE A 173 -21.21 -22.65 -6.71
CA ILE A 173 -19.92 -22.88 -6.05
C ILE A 173 -18.76 -22.47 -6.98
N LEU A 174 -18.77 -22.96 -8.22
CA LEU A 174 -17.69 -22.70 -9.18
C LEU A 174 -17.55 -21.21 -9.56
N PRO A 175 -18.64 -20.47 -9.88
CA PRO A 175 -18.58 -19.01 -10.06
C PRO A 175 -18.10 -18.21 -8.84
N MET A 176 -18.33 -18.67 -7.61
CA MET A 176 -17.84 -18.00 -6.39
C MET A 176 -16.37 -18.29 -6.10
N LEU A 177 -15.88 -19.46 -6.51
CA LEU A 177 -14.49 -19.85 -6.33
C LEU A 177 -13.53 -18.95 -7.14
N ILE A 178 -13.95 -18.50 -8.33
CA ILE A 178 -13.12 -17.68 -9.22
C ILE A 178 -12.71 -16.34 -8.55
N PRO A 179 -13.64 -15.49 -8.06
CA PRO A 179 -13.29 -14.30 -7.28
C PRO A 179 -12.42 -14.60 -6.06
N LEU A 180 -12.75 -15.65 -5.31
CA LEU A 180 -12.03 -16.02 -4.09
C LEU A 180 -10.55 -16.35 -4.38
N LEU A 181 -10.30 -17.15 -5.42
CA LEU A 181 -8.95 -17.46 -5.88
C LEU A 181 -8.23 -16.22 -6.44
N PHE A 182 -8.94 -15.36 -7.18
CA PHE A 182 -8.37 -14.10 -7.67
C PHE A 182 -7.84 -13.24 -6.51
N TYR A 183 -8.67 -12.96 -5.49
CA TYR A 183 -8.24 -12.16 -4.35
C TYR A 183 -7.15 -12.84 -3.53
N LEU A 184 -7.19 -14.16 -3.38
CA LEU A 184 -6.12 -14.92 -2.73
C LEU A 184 -4.78 -14.73 -3.46
N ILE A 185 -4.77 -14.87 -4.79
CA ILE A 185 -3.58 -14.65 -5.61
C ILE A 185 -3.08 -13.22 -5.45
N ILE A 186 -3.98 -12.23 -5.49
CA ILE A 186 -3.58 -10.83 -5.32
C ILE A 186 -2.97 -10.58 -3.93
N ILE A 187 -3.55 -11.10 -2.85
CA ILE A 187 -3.00 -10.98 -1.48
C ILE A 187 -1.62 -11.66 -1.36
N LEU A 188 -1.42 -12.77 -2.08
CA LEU A 188 -0.11 -13.45 -2.10
C LEU A 188 0.94 -12.63 -2.87
N ILE A 189 0.53 -11.92 -3.92
CA ILE A 189 1.40 -11.10 -4.78
C ILE A 189 1.71 -9.73 -4.15
N ILE A 190 0.72 -9.04 -3.58
CA ILE A 190 0.76 -7.64 -3.08
C ILE A 190 1.03 -7.55 -1.59
#